data_AF-A0A4D4L3Q4-F1
#
_entry.id   AF-A0A4D4L3Q4-F1
#
_cell.length_a   1.000
_cell.length_b   1.000
_cell.length_c   1.000
_cell.angle_alpha   90.00
_cell.angle_beta   90.00
_cell.angle_gamma   90.00
#
_symmetry.space_group_name_H-M   'P 1'
#
loop_
_entity.id
_entity.type
_entity.pdbx_description
1 polymer ?
#
loop_
_entity_poly.entity_id
_entity_poly.type
_entity_poly.pdbx_seq_one_letter_code
_entity_poly.pdbx_strand_id
1 'polypeptide(L)'
;MELNRDARQFTTALNRHLHIMRERGVEETDIEALDEAKGAHRDRYSEAQMIAPDEVLARASEVNQALNTTYGQVKRLERQEPEPGETAATAVQAQAEIWDMLRAMRTAMRDDLGVTVQE
;
A
#
# COMPACT_ATOMS: atom_id res chain seq x y z
N MET A 1 13.99 -3.19 7.50
CA MET A 1 13.97 -2.06 6.53
C MET A 1 13.17 -2.34 5.26
N GLU A 2 13.01 -3.60 4.85
CA GLU A 2 12.35 -3.95 3.58
C GLU A 2 10.83 -3.76 3.58
N LEU A 3 10.16 -3.96 4.73
CA LEU A 3 8.72 -3.71 4.87
C LEU A 3 8.29 -2.30 4.39
N ASN A 4 9.01 -1.25 4.80
CA ASN A 4 8.69 0.12 4.38
C ASN A 4 8.92 0.34 2.88
N ARG A 5 9.97 -0.27 2.33
CA ARG A 5 10.25 -0.23 0.88
C ARG A 5 9.12 -0.87 0.10
N ASP A 6 8.71 -2.08 0.46
CA ASP A 6 7.77 -2.86 -0.33
C ASP A 6 6.35 -2.29 -0.20
N ALA A 7 5.98 -1.75 0.97
CA ALA A 7 4.73 -0.99 1.12
C ALA A 7 4.70 0.27 0.22
N ARG A 8 5.83 0.98 0.09
CA ARG A 8 5.96 2.13 -0.84
C ARG A 8 5.92 1.70 -2.30
N GLN A 9 6.52 0.56 -2.64
CA GLN A 9 6.45 0.00 -3.99
C GLN A 9 5.02 -0.37 -4.36
N PHE A 10 4.29 -1.03 -3.46
CA PHE A 10 2.89 -1.36 -3.70
C PHE A 10 2.02 -0.09 -3.83
N THR A 11 2.26 0.92 -3.00
CA THR A 11 1.59 2.24 -3.11
C THR A 11 1.85 2.91 -4.45
N THR A 12 3.09 2.85 -4.94
CA THR A 12 3.48 3.37 -6.26
C THR A 12 2.83 2.58 -7.38
N ALA A 13 2.77 1.26 -7.27
CA ALA A 13 2.12 0.39 -8.24
C ALA A 13 0.62 0.69 -8.35
N LEU A 14 -0.08 0.91 -7.22
CA LEU A 14 -1.48 1.35 -7.20
C LEU A 14 -1.68 2.68 -7.93
N ASN A 15 -0.82 3.67 -7.66
CA ASN A 15 -0.88 4.97 -8.32
C ASN A 15 -0.69 4.85 -9.85
N ARG A 16 0.31 4.06 -10.27
CA ARG A 16 0.57 3.78 -11.68
C ARG A 16 -0.61 3.09 -12.34
N HIS A 17 -1.20 2.09 -11.70
CA HIS A 17 -2.35 1.35 -12.22
C HIS A 17 -3.57 2.26 -12.40
N LEU A 18 -3.87 3.10 -11.40
CA LEU A 18 -4.94 4.10 -11.48
C LEU A 18 -4.72 5.10 -12.62
N HIS A 19 -3.48 5.52 -12.85
CA HIS A 19 -3.13 6.39 -13.96
C HIS A 19 -3.35 5.70 -15.31
N ILE A 20 -2.90 4.45 -15.44
CA ILE A 20 -3.10 3.64 -16.65
C ILE A 20 -4.58 3.48 -16.94
N MET A 21 -5.40 3.05 -15.96
CA MET A 21 -6.85 2.92 -16.09
C MET A 21 -7.55 4.19 -16.62
N ARG A 22 -6.99 5.37 -16.31
CA ARG A 22 -7.54 6.66 -16.75
C ARG A 22 -7.12 7.03 -18.17
N GLU A 23 -5.88 6.75 -18.55
CA GLU A 23 -5.33 7.17 -19.84
C GLU A 23 -5.59 6.16 -20.96
N ARG A 24 -5.58 4.87 -20.63
CA ARG A 24 -5.69 3.77 -21.58
C ARG A 24 -6.34 2.53 -20.95
N GLY A 25 -6.58 1.50 -21.75
CA GLY A 25 -6.94 0.18 -21.22
C GLY A 25 -5.79 -0.41 -20.39
N VAL A 26 -6.14 -1.20 -19.38
CA VAL A 26 -5.19 -1.96 -18.58
C VAL A 26 -4.79 -3.22 -19.35
N GLU A 27 -3.49 -3.42 -19.54
CA GLU A 27 -2.94 -4.63 -20.18
C GLU A 27 -2.53 -5.67 -19.11
N GLU A 28 -2.36 -6.92 -19.53
CA GLU A 28 -1.97 -8.03 -18.64
C GLU A 28 -0.68 -7.72 -17.86
N THR A 29 0.32 -7.14 -18.52
CA THR A 29 1.59 -6.74 -17.87
C THR A 29 1.42 -5.67 -16.80
N ASP A 30 0.41 -4.81 -16.92
CA ASP A 30 0.12 -3.78 -15.92
C ASP A 30 -0.55 -4.40 -14.68
N ILE A 31 -1.42 -5.40 -14.89
CA ILE A 31 -2.02 -6.22 -13.81
C ILE A 31 -0.95 -7.00 -13.07
N GLU A 32 -0.08 -7.71 -13.79
CA GLU A 32 1.00 -8.50 -13.21
C GLU A 32 1.93 -7.65 -12.35
N ALA A 33 2.31 -6.46 -12.81
CA ALA A 33 3.16 -5.55 -12.05
C ALA A 33 2.50 -5.09 -10.74
N LEU A 34 1.19 -4.86 -10.73
CA LEU A 34 0.45 -4.51 -9.50
C LEU A 34 0.39 -5.71 -8.54
N ASP A 35 0.09 -6.90 -9.06
CA ASP A 35 -0.04 -8.11 -8.27
C ASP A 35 1.31 -8.60 -7.71
N GLU A 36 2.40 -8.42 -8.45
CA GLU A 36 3.77 -8.68 -7.99
C GLU A 36 4.12 -7.77 -6.80
N ALA A 37 3.85 -6.46 -6.91
CA ALA A 37 4.11 -5.53 -5.82
C ALA A 37 3.27 -5.84 -4.57
N LYS A 38 2.02 -6.26 -4.75
CA LYS A 38 1.17 -6.77 -3.66
C LYS A 38 1.76 -8.02 -3.03
N GLY A 39 2.22 -8.98 -3.84
CA GLY A 39 2.83 -10.22 -3.38
C GLY A 39 4.09 -9.97 -2.55
N ALA A 40 5.02 -9.14 -3.05
CA ALA A 40 6.22 -8.76 -2.33
C ALA A 40 5.91 -8.09 -0.98
N HIS A 41 4.96 -7.14 -0.95
CA HIS A 41 4.53 -6.52 0.29
C HIS A 41 3.93 -7.53 1.28
N ARG A 42 3.04 -8.42 0.81
CA ARG A 42 2.41 -9.46 1.65
C ARG A 42 3.47 -10.34 2.30
N ASP A 43 4.44 -10.80 1.53
CA ASP A 43 5.49 -11.71 2.01
C ASP A 43 6.35 -11.02 3.09
N ARG A 44 6.71 -9.73 2.88
CA ARG A 44 7.40 -8.94 3.89
C ARG A 44 6.56 -8.60 5.12
N TYR A 45 5.26 -8.40 4.95
CA TYR A 45 4.37 -8.17 6.07
C TYR A 45 4.26 -9.42 6.95
N SER A 46 4.13 -10.61 6.35
CA SER A 46 4.13 -11.87 7.10
C SER A 46 5.44 -12.11 7.85
N GLU A 47 6.59 -11.80 7.24
CA GLU A 47 7.88 -11.84 7.95
C GLU A 47 7.88 -10.86 9.14
N ALA A 48 7.46 -9.61 8.92
CA ALA A 48 7.42 -8.59 9.96
C ALA A 48 6.55 -8.99 11.15
N GLN A 49 5.39 -9.63 10.93
CA GLN A 49 4.51 -10.14 11.99
C GLN A 49 5.20 -11.08 12.98
N MET A 50 6.29 -11.73 12.57
CA MET A 50 7.03 -12.66 13.42
C MET A 50 8.14 -12.00 14.25
N ILE A 51 8.66 -10.85 13.81
CA ILE A 51 9.92 -10.29 14.32
C ILE A 51 9.84 -8.82 14.75
N ALA A 52 8.87 -8.06 14.24
CA ALA A 52 8.78 -6.64 14.51
C ALA A 52 8.11 -6.39 15.89
N PRO A 53 8.52 -5.33 16.60
CA PRO A 53 7.86 -4.92 17.84
C PRO A 53 6.40 -4.48 17.61
N ASP A 54 5.59 -4.58 18.66
CA ASP A 54 4.16 -4.28 18.64
C ASP A 54 3.84 -2.87 18.10
N GLU A 55 4.63 -1.85 18.45
CA GLU A 55 4.43 -0.47 17.98
C GLU A 55 4.61 -0.35 16.47
N VAL A 56 5.60 -1.07 15.90
CA VAL A 56 5.81 -1.12 14.45
C VAL A 56 4.69 -1.93 13.80
N LEU A 57 4.27 -3.04 14.40
CA LEU A 57 3.20 -3.89 13.88
C LEU A 57 1.85 -3.20 13.85
N ALA A 58 1.53 -2.36 14.83
CA ALA A 58 0.30 -1.57 14.83
C ALA A 58 0.22 -0.68 13.58
N ARG A 59 1.29 0.08 13.30
CA ARG A 59 1.36 0.94 12.11
C ARG A 59 1.43 0.14 10.81
N ALA A 60 2.12 -0.99 10.81
CA ALA A 60 2.17 -1.87 9.64
C ALA A 60 0.81 -2.48 9.32
N SER A 61 0.01 -2.82 10.34
CA SER A 61 -1.35 -3.33 10.18
C SER A 61 -2.28 -2.31 9.54
N GLU A 62 -2.23 -1.05 10.00
CA GLU A 62 -2.98 0.07 9.41
C GLU A 62 -2.63 0.25 7.92
N VAL A 63 -1.33 0.30 7.59
CA VAL A 63 -0.85 0.41 6.21
C VAL A 63 -1.32 -0.78 5.36
N ASN A 64 -1.16 -2.01 5.85
CA ASN A 64 -1.58 -3.21 5.13
C ASN A 64 -3.10 -3.24 4.89
N GLN A 65 -3.91 -2.81 5.86
CA GLN A 65 -5.35 -2.71 5.68
C GLN A 65 -5.71 -1.68 4.60
N ALA A 66 -5.14 -0.47 4.67
CA ALA A 66 -5.40 0.58 3.68
C ALA A 66 -4.97 0.18 2.26
N LEU A 67 -3.81 -0.48 2.13
CA LEU A 67 -3.32 -1.02 0.86
C LEU A 67 -4.28 -2.06 0.28
N ASN A 68 -4.73 -3.03 1.09
CA ASN A 68 -5.63 -4.09 0.62
C ASN A 68 -7.02 -3.55 0.27
N THR A 69 -7.55 -2.61 1.05
CA THR A 69 -8.82 -1.93 0.74
C THR A 69 -8.72 -1.18 -0.60
N THR A 70 -7.68 -0.36 -0.77
CA THR A 70 -7.47 0.41 -2.00
C THR A 70 -7.26 -0.51 -3.21
N TYR A 71 -6.49 -1.59 -3.06
CA TYR A 71 -6.34 -2.60 -4.10
C TYR A 71 -7.68 -3.25 -4.48
N GLY A 72 -8.49 -3.64 -3.49
CA GLY A 72 -9.80 -4.24 -3.72
C GLY A 72 -10.71 -3.30 -4.52
N GLN A 73 -10.75 -2.03 -4.14
CA GLN A 73 -11.46 -0.98 -4.87
C GLN A 73 -10.95 -0.85 -6.32
N VAL A 74 -9.64 -0.82 -6.53
CA VAL A 74 -9.02 -0.76 -7.87
C VAL A 74 -9.44 -1.95 -8.72
N LYS A 75 -9.40 -3.18 -8.19
CA LYS A 75 -9.80 -4.38 -8.94
C LYS A 75 -11.30 -4.41 -9.27
N ARG A 76 -12.16 -3.90 -8.40
CA ARG A 76 -13.60 -3.75 -8.67
C ARG A 76 -13.86 -2.73 -9.78
N LEU A 77 -13.18 -1.58 -9.73
CA LEU A 77 -13.25 -0.56 -10.78
C LEU A 77 -12.75 -1.10 -12.13
N GLU A 78 -11.66 -1.86 -12.14
CA GLU A 78 -11.12 -2.52 -13.33
C GLU A 78 -12.14 -3.46 -13.99
N ARG A 79 -12.91 -4.20 -13.17
CA ARG A 79 -13.98 -5.10 -13.64
C ARG A 79 -15.29 -4.41 -13.96
N GLN A 80 -15.37 -3.09 -13.79
CA GLN A 80 -16.61 -2.31 -13.92
C GLN A 80 -17.71 -2.74 -12.94
N GLU A 81 -17.32 -3.24 -11.76
CA GLU A 81 -18.20 -3.70 -10.68
C GLU A 81 -17.92 -2.95 -9.36
N PRO A 82 -17.97 -1.60 -9.34
CA PRO A 82 -17.71 -0.83 -8.12
C PRO A 82 -18.77 -1.05 -7.03
N GLU A 83 -18.34 -1.06 -5.76
CA GLU A 83 -19.27 -0.96 -4.63
C GLU A 83 -19.86 0.46 -4.51
N PRO A 84 -20.99 0.64 -3.80
CA PRO A 84 -21.59 1.96 -3.61
C PRO A 84 -20.59 2.98 -3.04
N GLY A 85 -20.40 4.10 -3.77
CA GLY A 85 -19.45 5.16 -3.41
C GLY A 85 -18.04 4.97 -3.96
N GLU A 86 -17.73 3.83 -4.57
CA GLU A 86 -16.45 3.61 -5.22
C GLU A 86 -16.40 4.28 -6.60
N THR A 87 -15.36 5.09 -6.79
CA THR A 87 -15.07 5.79 -8.04
C THR A 87 -13.56 5.85 -8.21
N ALA A 88 -13.10 6.19 -9.42
CA ALA A 88 -11.67 6.47 -9.63
C ALA A 88 -11.16 7.60 -8.72
N ALA A 89 -11.98 8.62 -8.45
CA ALA A 89 -11.62 9.72 -7.57
C ALA A 89 -11.44 9.26 -6.11
N THR A 90 -12.34 8.41 -5.61
CA THR A 90 -12.21 7.88 -4.24
C THR A 90 -11.04 6.91 -4.11
N ALA A 91 -10.71 6.16 -5.16
CA ALA A 91 -9.52 5.29 -5.17
C ALA A 91 -8.20 6.11 -5.16
N VAL A 92 -8.15 7.21 -5.93
CA VAL A 92 -7.00 8.13 -5.92
C VAL A 92 -6.84 8.79 -4.54
N GLN A 93 -7.96 9.19 -3.92
CA GLN A 93 -7.95 9.76 -2.57
C GLN A 93 -7.43 8.75 -1.54
N ALA A 94 -7.97 7.53 -1.53
CA ALA A 94 -7.52 6.46 -0.63
C ALA A 94 -6.03 6.15 -0.82
N GLN A 95 -5.56 6.09 -2.08
CA GLN A 95 -4.15 5.89 -2.38
C GLN A 95 -3.26 7.02 -1.85
N ALA A 96 -3.72 8.27 -1.90
CA ALA A 96 -2.97 9.41 -1.39
C ALA A 96 -2.81 9.36 0.14
N GLU A 97 -3.86 8.96 0.87
CA GLU A 97 -3.86 8.86 2.33
C GLU A 97 -2.84 7.83 2.86
N ILE A 98 -2.54 6.78 2.08
CA ILE A 98 -1.55 5.76 2.44
C ILE A 98 -0.16 6.38 2.64
N TRP A 99 0.18 7.48 1.95
CA TRP A 99 1.50 8.12 2.12
C TRP A 99 1.73 8.65 3.52
N ASP A 100 0.69 9.15 4.19
CA ASP A 100 0.79 9.61 5.57
C ASP A 100 0.97 8.43 6.54
N MET A 101 0.24 7.34 6.32
CA MET A 101 0.40 6.10 7.08
C MET A 101 1.82 5.52 6.93
N LEU A 102 2.38 5.55 5.71
CA LEU A 102 3.75 5.13 5.44
C LEU A 102 4.79 5.98 6.18
N ARG A 103 4.57 7.29 6.32
CA ARG A 103 5.43 8.19 7.12
C ARG A 103 5.35 7.83 8.61
N ALA A 104 4.14 7.56 9.10
CA ALA A 104 3.89 7.16 10.48
C ALA A 104 4.57 5.82 10.81
N MET A 105 4.44 4.81 9.94
CA MET A 105 5.12 3.52 10.07
C MET A 105 6.64 3.67 10.03
N ARG A 106 7.18 4.46 9.07
CA ARG A 106 8.62 4.73 9.00
C ARG A 106 9.16 5.36 10.29
N THR A 107 8.38 6.24 10.92
CA THR A 107 8.78 6.90 12.17
C THR A 107 8.88 5.87 13.29
N ALA A 108 7.85 5.04 13.49
CA ALA A 108 7.88 3.94 14.47
C ALA A 108 9.06 2.98 14.24
N MET A 109 9.35 2.61 12.98
CA MET A 109 10.51 1.78 12.65
C MET A 109 11.85 2.46 12.98
N ARG A 110 11.93 3.79 12.94
CA ARG A 110 13.16 4.52 13.27
C ARG A 110 13.32 4.71 14.78
N ASP A 111 12.21 4.90 15.48
CA ASP A 111 12.17 4.96 16.95
C ASP A 111 12.66 3.64 17.54
N ASP A 112 12.15 2.51 17.05
CA ASP A 112 12.60 1.16 17.44
C ASP A 112 14.11 0.95 17.23
N LEU A 113 14.65 1.46 16.13
CA LEU A 113 16.09 1.39 15.85
C LEU A 113 16.93 2.39 16.67
N GLY A 114 16.31 3.27 17.47
CA GLY A 114 17.00 4.33 18.21
C GLY A 114 17.61 5.42 17.32
N VAL A 115 17.08 5.60 16.10
CA VAL A 115 17.61 6.53 15.08
C VAL A 115 16.84 7.87 15.08
N THR A 116 15.88 8.06 15.99
CA THR A 116 15.25 9.36 16.19
C THR A 116 16.10 10.25 17.07
N VAL A 117 16.30 11.48 16.60
CA VAL A 117 17.01 12.52 17.33
C VAL A 117 16.12 12.87 18.52
N GLN A 118 16.58 12.56 19.73
CA GLN A 118 16.00 13.13 20.94
C GLN A 118 16.23 14.65 20.87
N GLU A 119 15.16 15.43 20.77
CA GLU A 119 15.18 16.86 21.08
C GLU A 119 14.98 17.07 22.59
#